data_AF-A0A379AJL5-F1
#
_entry.id   AF-A0A379AJL5-F1
#
_cell.length_a   1.000
_cell.length_b   1.000
_cell.length_c   1.000
_cell.angle_alpha   90.00
_cell.angle_beta   90.00
_cell.angle_gamma   90.00
#
_symmetry.space_group_name_H-M   'P 1'
#
loop_
_entity.id
_entity.type
_entity.pdbx_description
1 polymer ?
#
loop_
_entity_poly.entity_id
_entity_poly.type
_entity_poly.pdbx_seq_one_letter_code
_entity_poly.pdbx_strand_id
1 'polypeptide(L)'
;MEAHHYVTVLNDDVMQAVIYDGNTRDARLMGVEYIISERLFNTLPPEEKKLWHSHQYEVKSGTLIAPGLPEAADHALMKRIVNTYGKTWHTWHTDRDKTLPIGIPALMMGFTEDGQMDSRLLADRDRRFDVDSKKIRAQRADIVAHPAAAGANAWQQGQVIQLKRTAGGGEHSHGQTGFGPAEQLKQP
;
A
#
# COMPACT_ATOMS: atom_id res chain seq x y z
N MET A 1 -10.47 5.47 -2.30
CA MET A 1 -9.94 4.55 -3.32
C MET A 1 -9.77 3.19 -2.67
N GLU A 2 -10.12 2.11 -3.35
CA GLU A 2 -9.89 0.73 -2.90
C GLU A 2 -8.63 0.19 -3.59
N ALA A 3 -7.84 -0.61 -2.88
CA ALA A 3 -6.58 -1.15 -3.38
C ALA A 3 -6.56 -2.67 -3.26
N HIS A 4 -6.44 -3.36 -4.39
CA HIS A 4 -6.35 -4.82 -4.47
C HIS A 4 -4.91 -5.24 -4.67
N HIS A 5 -4.34 -5.89 -3.67
CA HIS A 5 -2.95 -6.33 -3.64
C HIS A 5 -2.83 -7.77 -4.13
N TYR A 6 -2.10 -7.97 -5.23
CA TYR A 6 -1.78 -9.30 -5.74
C TYR A 6 -0.34 -9.64 -5.35
N VAL A 7 -0.24 -10.38 -4.25
CA VAL A 7 1.01 -10.56 -3.51
C VAL A 7 1.79 -11.77 -4.00
N THR A 8 3.09 -11.59 -4.21
CA THR A 8 4.09 -12.64 -4.37
C THR A 8 4.98 -12.67 -3.13
N VAL A 9 5.12 -13.85 -2.53
CA VAL A 9 6.04 -14.08 -1.43
C VAL A 9 7.42 -14.39 -2.01
N LEU A 10 8.42 -13.55 -1.72
CA LEU A 10 9.79 -13.76 -2.20
C LEU A 10 10.58 -14.64 -1.24
N ASN A 11 10.40 -14.45 0.06
CA ASN A 11 10.93 -15.27 1.15
C ASN A 11 10.11 -15.02 2.42
N ASP A 12 10.55 -15.57 3.55
CA ASP A 12 9.85 -15.47 4.84
C ASP A 12 9.69 -14.03 5.37
N ASP A 13 10.57 -13.11 4.96
CA ASP A 13 10.62 -11.75 5.46
C ASP A 13 10.26 -10.68 4.42
N VAL A 14 10.12 -11.05 3.14
CA VAL A 14 9.90 -10.12 2.04
C VAL A 14 8.80 -10.63 1.11
N MET A 15 7.80 -9.76 0.90
CA MET A 15 6.75 -9.94 -0.09
C MET A 15 6.70 -8.68 -0.98
N GLN A 16 6.11 -8.83 -2.15
CA GLN A 16 5.85 -7.72 -3.06
C GLN A 16 4.46 -7.87 -3.64
N ALA A 17 3.79 -6.75 -3.93
CA ALA A 17 2.47 -6.75 -4.53
C ALA A 17 2.42 -5.82 -5.74
N VAL A 18 1.63 -6.26 -6.71
CA VAL A 18 1.10 -5.39 -7.76
C VAL A 18 -0.30 -4.95 -7.31
N ILE A 19 -0.60 -3.66 -7.40
CA ILE A 19 -1.83 -3.08 -6.85
C ILE A 19 -2.75 -2.66 -7.97
N TYR A 20 -4.02 -3.03 -7.87
CA TYR A 20 -5.07 -2.66 -8.82
C TYR A 20 -6.22 -1.92 -8.14
N ASP A 21 -6.98 -1.16 -8.92
CA ASP A 21 -8.17 -0.42 -8.44
C ASP A 21 -9.45 -1.26 -8.34
N GLY A 22 -9.33 -2.56 -8.65
CA GLY A 22 -10.43 -3.52 -8.64
C GLY A 22 -9.92 -4.96 -8.71
N ASN A 23 -10.84 -5.91 -8.60
CA ASN A 23 -10.60 -7.35 -8.75
C ASN A 23 -11.23 -7.93 -10.03
N THR A 24 -11.57 -7.08 -11.01
CA THR A 24 -12.17 -7.49 -12.28
C THR A 24 -11.13 -7.47 -13.41
N ARG A 25 -11.48 -8.02 -14.57
CA ARG A 25 -10.61 -8.01 -15.77
C ARG A 25 -10.30 -6.61 -16.28
N ASP A 26 -11.14 -5.64 -15.97
CA ASP A 26 -10.98 -4.24 -16.38
C ASP A 26 -10.22 -3.41 -15.34
N ALA A 27 -9.72 -4.03 -14.26
CA ALA A 27 -9.00 -3.31 -13.22
C ALA A 27 -7.71 -2.68 -13.77
N ARG A 28 -7.43 -1.45 -13.34
CA ARG A 28 -6.25 -0.69 -13.76
C ARG A 28 -5.12 -0.92 -12.77
N LEU A 29 -3.90 -1.07 -13.29
CA LEU A 29 -2.69 -1.09 -12.48
C LEU A 29 -2.52 0.28 -11.80
N MET A 30 -2.50 0.29 -10.48
CA MET A 30 -2.33 1.49 -9.67
C MET A 30 -0.90 1.70 -9.21
N GLY A 31 -0.17 0.62 -8.91
CA GLY A 31 1.13 0.75 -8.28
C GLY A 31 1.70 -0.56 -7.77
N VAL A 32 2.66 -0.43 -6.87
CA VAL A 32 3.34 -1.55 -6.22
C VAL A 32 3.48 -1.32 -4.74
N GLU A 33 3.58 -2.41 -3.99
CA GLU A 33 3.97 -2.40 -2.60
C GLU A 33 5.09 -3.40 -2.35
N TYR A 34 6.04 -3.01 -1.49
CA TYR A 34 6.97 -3.93 -0.87
C TYR A 34 6.57 -4.11 0.59
N ILE A 35 6.52 -5.35 1.05
CA ILE A 35 6.13 -5.69 2.40
C ILE A 35 7.31 -6.41 3.05
N ILE A 36 7.72 -5.94 4.22
CA ILE A 36 8.82 -6.55 4.98
C ILE A 36 8.39 -6.90 6.40
N SER A 37 9.05 -7.91 6.98
CA SER A 37 8.88 -8.25 8.38
C SER A 37 9.33 -7.11 9.31
N GLU A 38 8.78 -7.08 10.52
CA GLU A 38 9.23 -6.19 11.59
C GLU A 38 10.75 -6.30 11.84
N ARG A 39 11.30 -7.52 11.75
CA ARG A 39 12.73 -7.78 11.91
C ARG A 39 13.56 -6.97 10.91
N LEU A 40 13.20 -6.99 9.63
CA LEU A 40 13.89 -6.21 8.60
C LEU A 40 13.61 -4.72 8.75
N PHE A 41 12.37 -4.33 9.03
CA PHE A 41 12.00 -2.94 9.25
C PHE A 41 12.89 -2.29 10.32
N ASN A 42 13.11 -2.99 11.44
CA ASN A 42 13.91 -2.47 12.54
C ASN A 42 15.37 -2.18 12.15
N THR A 43 15.91 -2.85 11.14
CA THR A 43 17.27 -2.61 10.61
C THR A 43 17.36 -1.46 9.61
N LEU A 44 16.23 -0.91 9.15
CA LEU A 44 16.24 0.17 8.17
C LEU A 44 16.84 1.46 8.75
N PRO A 45 17.56 2.25 7.94
CA PRO A 45 17.97 3.60 8.32
C PRO A 45 16.76 4.48 8.69
N PRO A 46 16.92 5.45 9.62
CA PRO A 46 15.82 6.30 10.07
C PRO A 46 15.06 7.01 8.95
N GLU A 47 15.75 7.50 7.92
CA GLU A 47 15.10 8.17 6.78
C GLU A 47 14.31 7.20 5.90
N GLU A 48 14.80 5.97 5.72
CA GLU A 48 14.10 4.96 4.95
C GLU A 48 12.80 4.56 5.66
N LYS A 49 12.80 4.41 6.98
CA LYS A 49 11.60 4.04 7.78
C LYS A 49 10.40 4.96 7.54
N LYS A 50 10.64 6.25 7.26
CA LYS A 50 9.58 7.24 6.99
C LYS A 50 8.76 6.92 5.75
N LEU A 51 9.28 6.09 4.85
CA LEU A 51 8.60 5.63 3.64
C LEU A 51 7.65 4.45 3.89
N TRP A 52 7.56 3.94 5.12
CA TRP A 52 6.83 2.73 5.43
C TRP A 52 5.69 2.99 6.42
N HIS A 53 4.61 2.22 6.27
CA HIS A 53 3.50 2.18 7.21
C HIS A 53 3.35 0.79 7.83
N SER A 54 2.74 0.71 9.01
CA SER A 54 2.46 -0.58 9.66
C SER A 54 1.10 -1.15 9.22
N HIS A 55 1.02 -2.47 9.05
CA HIS A 55 -0.23 -3.14 8.68
C HIS A 55 -1.14 -3.48 9.87
N GLN A 56 -0.68 -3.24 11.11
CA GLN A 56 -1.35 -3.73 12.32
C GLN A 56 -2.83 -3.32 12.35
N TYR A 57 -3.11 -2.06 12.03
CA TYR A 57 -4.45 -1.50 12.21
C TYR A 57 -5.38 -2.02 11.13
N GLU A 58 -4.96 -2.05 9.87
CA GLU A 58 -5.77 -2.53 8.76
C GLU A 58 -6.13 -4.02 8.92
N VAL A 59 -5.19 -4.82 9.42
CA VAL A 59 -5.45 -6.22 9.80
C VAL A 59 -6.46 -6.31 10.95
N LYS A 60 -6.22 -5.61 12.06
CA LYS A 60 -7.03 -5.73 13.28
C LYS A 60 -8.40 -5.10 13.17
N SER A 61 -8.55 -4.04 12.38
CA SER A 61 -9.82 -3.32 12.17
C SER A 61 -10.80 -4.06 11.26
N GLY A 62 -10.34 -5.11 10.57
CA GLY A 62 -11.16 -5.88 9.62
C GLY A 62 -11.38 -5.18 8.28
N THR A 63 -10.58 -4.17 7.97
CA THR A 63 -10.64 -3.44 6.69
C THR A 63 -9.82 -4.14 5.62
N LEU A 64 -8.65 -4.68 6.00
CA LEU A 64 -7.90 -5.59 5.14
C LEU A 64 -8.55 -6.97 5.16
N ILE A 65 -8.90 -7.50 4.00
CA ILE A 65 -9.51 -8.82 3.85
C ILE A 65 -8.76 -9.63 2.80
N ALA A 66 -8.83 -10.96 2.90
CA ALA A 66 -8.46 -11.87 1.82
C ALA A 66 -9.74 -12.48 1.23
N PRO A 67 -10.36 -11.85 0.21
CA PRO A 67 -11.67 -12.26 -0.30
C PRO A 67 -11.69 -13.71 -0.77
N GLY A 68 -12.73 -14.45 -0.40
CA GLY A 68 -12.94 -15.84 -0.83
C GLY A 68 -12.10 -16.89 -0.10
N LEU A 69 -11.23 -16.50 0.85
CA LEU A 69 -10.55 -17.47 1.71
C LEU A 69 -11.48 -17.96 2.84
N PRO A 70 -11.42 -19.25 3.21
CA PRO A 70 -12.03 -19.73 4.44
C PRO A 70 -11.47 -18.98 5.67
N GLU A 71 -12.30 -18.79 6.69
CA GLU A 71 -11.95 -18.04 7.90
C GLU A 71 -10.62 -18.48 8.54
N ALA A 72 -10.38 -19.79 8.65
CA ALA A 72 -9.13 -20.30 9.22
C ALA A 72 -7.88 -19.93 8.38
N ALA A 73 -8.02 -19.87 7.05
CA ALA A 73 -6.94 -19.50 6.15
C ALA A 73 -6.71 -17.98 6.15
N ASP A 74 -7.78 -17.16 6.17
CA ASP A 74 -7.68 -15.71 6.37
C ASP A 74 -6.98 -15.41 7.70
N HIS A 75 -7.40 -16.06 8.79
CA HIS A 75 -6.81 -15.86 10.11
C HIS A 75 -5.32 -16.19 10.16
N ALA A 76 -4.93 -17.33 9.57
CA ALA A 76 -3.52 -17.73 9.46
C ALA A 76 -2.70 -16.74 8.61
N LEU A 77 -3.25 -16.24 7.50
CA LEU A 77 -2.61 -15.21 6.68
C LEU A 77 -2.45 -13.91 7.48
N MET A 78 -3.49 -13.45 8.15
CA MET A 78 -3.49 -12.19 8.89
C MET A 78 -2.51 -12.20 10.07
N LYS A 79 -2.27 -13.36 10.71
CA LYS A 79 -1.17 -13.54 11.67
C LYS A 79 0.21 -13.28 11.07
N ARG A 80 0.41 -13.57 9.78
CA ARG A 80 1.68 -13.29 9.08
C ARG A 80 1.80 -11.82 8.67
N ILE A 81 0.68 -11.14 8.40
CA ILE A 81 0.67 -9.75 7.91
C ILE A 81 0.68 -8.72 9.05
N VAL A 82 0.05 -9.01 10.19
CA VAL A 82 -0.22 -8.00 11.25
C VAL A 82 1.01 -7.21 11.72
N ASN A 83 2.18 -7.84 11.80
CA ASN A 83 3.44 -7.21 12.25
C ASN A 83 4.40 -6.97 11.08
N THR A 84 3.87 -6.69 9.90
CA THR A 84 4.66 -6.31 8.71
C THR A 84 4.50 -4.83 8.39
N TYR A 85 5.41 -4.33 7.55
CA TYR A 85 5.48 -2.94 7.14
C TYR A 85 5.43 -2.85 5.62
N GLY A 86 4.58 -1.97 5.10
CA GLY A 86 4.37 -1.73 3.68
C GLY A 86 5.03 -0.44 3.21
N LYS A 87 5.69 -0.47 2.05
CA LYS A 87 6.12 0.71 1.28
C LYS A 87 5.40 0.71 -0.05
N THR A 88 4.43 1.61 -0.18
CA THR A 88 3.45 1.58 -1.28
C THR A 88 3.58 2.81 -2.14
N TRP A 89 3.79 2.60 -3.44
CA TRP A 89 3.88 3.65 -4.44
C TRP A 89 2.75 3.49 -5.45
N HIS A 90 1.87 4.48 -5.52
CA HIS A 90 0.87 4.55 -6.59
C HIS A 90 1.40 5.40 -7.73
N THR A 91 1.40 4.85 -8.94
CA THR A 91 1.73 5.53 -10.19
C THR A 91 0.48 5.98 -10.94
N TRP A 92 -0.70 5.48 -10.57
CA TRP A 92 -1.99 5.88 -11.14
C TRP A 92 -3.05 6.04 -10.04
N HIS A 93 -3.57 7.26 -9.90
CA HIS A 93 -4.69 7.61 -9.02
C HIS A 93 -6.03 7.56 -9.77
N THR A 94 -6.61 6.37 -9.90
CA THR A 94 -7.86 6.13 -10.67
C THR A 94 -9.09 6.74 -10.02
N ASP A 95 -8.99 7.20 -8.78
CA ASP A 95 -9.99 8.01 -8.10
C ASP A 95 -10.03 9.47 -8.61
N ARG A 96 -8.96 9.93 -9.28
CA ARG A 96 -8.87 11.27 -9.89
C ARG A 96 -9.14 11.24 -11.38
N ASP A 97 -8.51 10.32 -12.12
CA ASP A 97 -8.69 10.14 -13.56
C ASP A 97 -8.60 8.66 -13.93
N LYS A 98 -9.66 8.11 -14.53
CA LYS A 98 -9.74 6.70 -14.98
C LYS A 98 -9.28 6.48 -16.42
N THR A 99 -9.01 7.55 -17.15
CA THR A 99 -8.68 7.52 -18.58
C THR A 99 -7.19 7.36 -18.79
N LEU A 100 -6.38 8.13 -18.07
CA LEU A 100 -4.92 8.13 -18.20
C LEU A 100 -4.25 8.20 -16.82
N PRO A 101 -3.07 7.55 -16.64
CA PRO A 101 -2.25 7.66 -15.44
C PRO A 101 -1.51 8.99 -15.38
N ILE A 102 -2.24 10.08 -15.16
CA ILE A 102 -1.68 11.44 -15.11
C ILE A 102 -1.14 11.76 -13.71
N GLY A 103 0.02 12.42 -13.68
CA GLY A 103 0.67 12.89 -12.46
C GLY A 103 1.94 12.11 -12.12
N ILE A 104 2.62 12.54 -11.07
CA ILE A 104 3.80 11.83 -10.54
C ILE A 104 3.36 10.72 -9.58
N PRO A 105 4.19 9.69 -9.37
CA PRO A 105 3.91 8.68 -8.37
C PRO A 105 3.81 9.29 -6.96
N ALA A 106 2.91 8.76 -6.15
CA ALA A 106 2.71 9.17 -4.77
C ALA A 106 3.01 8.03 -3.81
N LEU A 107 3.65 8.38 -2.68
CA LEU A 107 3.79 7.47 -1.55
C LEU A 107 2.44 7.35 -0.85
N MET A 108 1.99 6.12 -0.63
CA MET A 108 0.73 5.82 0.03
C MET A 108 0.99 5.23 1.41
N MET A 109 0.13 5.58 2.36
CA MET A 109 0.21 5.12 3.73
C MET A 109 -1.07 4.38 4.10
N GLY A 110 -0.96 3.39 4.97
CA GLY A 110 -2.09 2.65 5.52
C GLY A 110 -2.83 3.43 6.62
N PHE A 111 -4.04 3.00 6.91
CA PHE A 111 -4.81 3.51 8.03
C PHE A 111 -4.22 3.05 9.37
N THR A 112 -4.29 3.90 10.39
CA THR A 112 -3.68 3.65 11.70
C THR A 112 -4.66 3.72 12.86
N GLU A 113 -5.86 4.26 12.66
CA GLU A 113 -6.88 4.41 13.70
C GLU A 113 -8.31 4.52 13.12
N ASP A 114 -9.31 4.36 14.01
CA ASP A 114 -10.72 4.52 13.67
C ASP A 114 -11.02 5.96 13.22
N GLY A 115 -11.82 6.13 12.17
CA GLY A 115 -12.24 7.44 11.65
C GLY A 115 -11.42 7.99 10.48
N GLN A 116 -10.28 7.39 10.13
CA GLN A 116 -9.48 7.82 8.96
C GLN A 116 -10.07 7.37 7.61
N MET A 117 -10.86 6.30 7.61
CA MET A 117 -11.43 5.70 6.40
C MET A 117 -12.90 6.12 6.23
N ASP A 118 -13.31 6.42 5.00
CA ASP A 118 -14.70 6.75 4.66
C ASP A 118 -15.62 5.53 4.88
N SER A 119 -16.55 5.64 5.84
CA SER A 119 -17.47 4.57 6.20
C SER A 119 -18.38 4.13 5.04
N ARG A 120 -18.65 5.02 4.08
CA ARG A 120 -19.45 4.69 2.89
C ARG A 120 -18.70 3.75 1.96
N LEU A 121 -17.39 3.97 1.78
CA LEU A 121 -16.53 3.11 0.98
C LEU A 121 -16.38 1.73 1.64
N LEU A 122 -16.22 1.70 2.97
CA LEU A 122 -16.13 0.45 3.71
C LEU A 122 -17.40 -0.40 3.58
N ALA A 123 -18.57 0.23 3.79
CA ALA A 123 -19.86 -0.43 3.67
C ALA A 123 -20.14 -0.91 2.23
N ASP A 124 -19.70 -0.16 1.22
CA ASP A 124 -19.81 -0.58 -0.17
C ASP A 124 -18.96 -1.83 -0.47
N ARG A 125 -17.72 -1.84 0.01
CA ARG A 125 -16.83 -3.00 -0.10
C ARG A 125 -17.39 -4.21 0.65
N ASP A 126 -17.96 -4.03 1.85
CA ASP A 126 -18.60 -5.11 2.63
C ASP A 126 -19.72 -5.77 1.81
N ARG A 127 -20.61 -4.96 1.22
CA ARG A 127 -21.70 -5.46 0.36
C ARG A 127 -21.19 -6.20 -0.87
N ARG A 128 -20.15 -5.69 -1.54
CA ARG A 128 -19.61 -6.32 -2.76
C ARG A 128 -18.95 -7.66 -2.48
N PHE A 129 -18.32 -7.82 -1.32
CA PHE A 129 -17.62 -9.06 -0.95
C PHE A 129 -18.44 -9.99 -0.05
N ASP A 130 -19.66 -9.60 0.32
CA ASP A 130 -20.51 -10.32 1.27
C ASP A 130 -19.80 -10.60 2.61
N VAL A 131 -19.21 -9.55 3.19
CA VAL A 131 -18.47 -9.61 4.45
C VAL A 131 -18.95 -8.55 5.45
N ASP A 132 -18.56 -8.73 6.71
CA ASP A 132 -18.82 -7.78 7.80
C ASP A 132 -17.50 -7.44 8.51
N SER A 133 -16.98 -6.24 8.25
CA SER A 133 -15.75 -5.76 8.89
C SER A 133 -15.77 -5.79 10.42
N LYS A 134 -16.91 -5.57 11.08
CA LYS A 134 -16.99 -5.63 12.55
C LYS A 134 -16.89 -7.06 13.04
N LYS A 135 -17.51 -8.00 12.33
CA LYS A 135 -17.36 -9.44 12.61
C LYS A 135 -15.92 -9.89 12.40
N ILE A 136 -15.28 -9.47 11.31
CA ILE A 136 -13.86 -9.76 11.04
C ILE A 136 -12.95 -9.19 12.13
N ARG A 137 -13.18 -7.93 12.55
CA ARG A 137 -12.47 -7.31 13.69
C ARG A 137 -12.59 -8.14 14.95
N ALA A 138 -13.79 -8.64 15.27
CA ALA A 138 -14.03 -9.49 16.43
C ALA A 138 -13.34 -10.85 16.31
N GLN A 139 -13.38 -11.49 15.13
CA GLN A 139 -12.73 -12.78 14.86
C GLN A 139 -11.20 -12.70 14.96
N ARG A 140 -10.62 -11.53 14.68
CA ARG A 140 -9.18 -11.28 14.75
C ARG A 140 -8.73 -10.74 16.10
N ALA A 141 -9.59 -10.71 17.12
CA ALA A 141 -9.26 -10.15 18.44
C ALA A 141 -8.05 -10.84 19.09
N ASP A 142 -7.86 -12.14 18.87
CA ASP A 142 -6.76 -12.95 19.40
C ASP A 142 -5.41 -12.77 18.68
N ILE A 143 -5.40 -12.17 17.47
CA ILE A 143 -4.16 -11.92 16.73
C ILE A 143 -3.30 -10.90 17.49
N VAL A 144 -2.09 -11.30 17.86
CA VAL A 144 -1.14 -10.43 18.58
C VAL A 144 -0.55 -9.40 17.62
N ALA A 145 -0.88 -8.13 17.83
CA ALA A 145 -0.30 -6.98 17.14
C ALA A 145 0.69 -6.28 18.07
N HIS A 146 1.95 -6.15 17.64
CA HIS A 146 2.93 -5.34 18.35
C HIS A 146 2.63 -3.85 18.12
N PRO A 147 3.05 -2.95 19.03
CA PRO A 147 3.06 -1.53 18.74
C PRO A 147 3.89 -1.25 17.48
N ALA A 148 3.40 -0.38 16.60
CA ALA A 148 4.16 0.06 15.44
C ALA A 148 5.57 0.55 15.85
N ALA A 149 6.59 0.01 15.20
CA ALA A 149 7.97 0.32 15.50
C ALA A 149 8.29 1.80 15.18
N ALA A 150 9.18 2.38 15.98
CA ALA A 150 9.55 3.78 15.85
C ALA A 150 10.07 4.11 14.44
N GLY A 151 9.56 5.21 13.87
CA GLY A 151 9.88 5.68 12.52
C GLY A 151 8.89 5.24 11.45
N ALA A 152 8.06 4.23 11.70
CA ALA A 152 6.93 3.91 10.81
C ALA A 152 5.83 4.98 10.94
N ASN A 153 4.95 5.04 9.95
CA ASN A 153 3.80 5.96 9.94
C ASN A 153 4.20 7.43 10.16
N ALA A 154 5.38 7.84 9.70
CA ALA A 154 5.96 9.16 9.96
C ALA A 154 5.05 10.33 9.51
N TRP A 155 4.16 10.08 8.55
CA TRP A 155 3.11 11.02 8.12
C TRP A 155 2.20 11.49 9.26
N GLN A 156 1.92 10.64 10.26
CA GLN A 156 1.13 11.02 11.44
C GLN A 156 1.82 12.10 12.28
N GLN A 157 3.14 12.23 12.15
CA GLN A 157 3.97 13.21 12.85
C GLN A 157 4.31 14.41 11.95
N GLY A 158 3.59 14.57 10.82
CA GLY A 158 3.82 15.65 9.86
C GLY A 158 5.01 15.44 8.93
N GLN A 159 5.71 14.31 9.02
CA GLN A 159 6.80 13.95 8.11
C GLN A 159 6.23 13.29 6.86
N VAL A 160 5.53 14.08 6.04
CA VAL A 160 4.93 13.61 4.79
C VAL A 160 6.00 13.63 3.69
N ILE A 161 6.37 12.45 3.20
CA ILE A 161 7.29 12.30 2.07
C ILE A 161 6.48 12.11 0.80
N GLN A 162 6.74 12.94 -0.21
CA GLN A 162 6.18 12.82 -1.55
C GLN A 162 7.25 13.16 -2.58
N LEU A 163 7.13 12.58 -3.77
CA LEU A 163 8.02 12.94 -4.88
C LEU A 163 7.71 14.36 -5.33
N LYS A 164 8.75 15.05 -5.81
CA LYS A 164 8.62 16.34 -6.47
C LYS A 164 9.16 16.20 -7.88
N ARG A 165 8.37 16.64 -8.88
CA ARG A 165 8.84 16.73 -10.25
C ARG A 165 10.01 17.74 -10.32
N THR A 166 11.10 17.33 -10.95
CA THR A 166 12.24 18.20 -11.26
C THR A 166 12.28 18.50 -12.76
N ALA A 167 12.84 19.65 -13.14
CA ALA A 167 13.06 19.98 -14.55
C ALA A 167 13.95 18.91 -15.22
N GLY A 168 13.62 18.50 -16.44
CA GLY A 168 14.35 17.48 -17.20
C GLY A 168 14.05 16.02 -16.81
N GLY A 169 13.15 15.76 -15.85
CA GLY A 169 12.64 14.43 -15.51
C GLY A 169 11.17 14.27 -15.91
N GLY A 170 10.86 13.37 -16.84
CA GLY A 170 9.48 13.03 -17.23
C GLY A 170 8.70 14.16 -17.92
N GLU A 171 9.38 15.07 -18.62
CA GLU A 171 8.73 16.00 -19.53
C GLU A 171 8.15 15.22 -20.72
N HIS A 172 6.81 15.27 -20.90
CA HIS A 172 6.15 14.72 -22.07
C HIS A 172 6.63 15.47 -23.32
N SER A 173 7.65 14.95 -23.98
CA SER A 173 8.02 15.39 -25.32
C SER A 173 7.03 14.79 -26.31
N HIS A 174 6.12 15.62 -26.82
CA HIS A 174 5.39 15.29 -28.05
C HIS A 174 6.38 15.42 -29.22
N GLY A 175 7.10 14.33 -29.56
CA GLY A 175 8.08 14.35 -30.66
C GLY A 175 9.05 13.18 -30.63
N GLN A 176 9.77 12.97 -31.74
CA GLN A 176 10.67 11.83 -31.95
C GLN A 176 11.84 11.84 -30.95
N THR A 177 11.66 11.11 -29.84
CA THR A 177 12.67 10.53 -28.95
C THR A 177 13.97 11.31 -28.82
N GLY A 178 13.97 12.32 -27.96
CA GLY A 178 15.16 12.76 -27.24
C GLY A 178 15.01 12.35 -25.77
N PHE A 179 15.86 11.41 -25.32
CA PHE A 179 15.97 11.03 -23.91
C PHE A 179 16.32 12.26 -23.07
N GLY A 180 15.70 12.39 -21.90
CA GLY A 180 15.89 13.55 -21.03
C GLY A 180 17.28 13.56 -20.37
N PRO A 181 17.72 14.69 -19.79
CA PRO A 181 18.97 14.76 -19.02
C PRO A 181 19.10 13.70 -17.90
N ALA A 182 17.97 13.18 -17.40
CA ALA A 182 17.95 12.10 -16.39
C ALA A 182 18.43 10.74 -16.93
N GLU A 183 18.45 10.55 -18.26
CA GLU A 183 18.81 9.29 -18.93
C GLU A 183 20.20 9.39 -19.60
N GLN A 184 20.80 10.58 -19.63
CA GLN A 184 22.17 10.80 -20.09
C GLN A 184 23.14 10.85 -18.90
N LEU A 185 23.74 9.70 -18.58
CA LEU A 185 25.02 9.72 -17.88
C LEU A 185 26.03 10.38 -18.83
N LYS A 186 26.46 11.61 -18.51
CA LYS A 186 27.64 12.20 -19.16
C LYS A 186 28.81 11.22 -18.94
N GLN A 187 29.18 10.47 -19.96
CA GLN A 187 30.48 9.82 -20.02
C GLN A 187 31.52 10.84 -20.49
N PRO A 188 32.77 10.74 -20.00
CA PRO A 188 33.78 11.80 -20.01
C PRO A 188 34.22 12.25 -21.41
#